data_AF-A0A7C4EPK0-F1
#
_entry.id   AF-A0A7C4EPK0-F1
#
_cell.length_a   1.000
_cell.length_b   1.000
_cell.length_c   1.000
_cell.angle_alpha   90.00
_cell.angle_beta   90.00
_cell.angle_gamma   90.00
#
_symmetry.space_group_name_H-M   'P 1'
#
loop_
_entity.id
_entity.type
_entity.pdbx_description
1 polymer ?
#
loop_
_entity_poly.entity_id
_entity_poly.type
_entity_poly.pdbx_seq_one_letter_code
_entity_poly.pdbx_strand_id
1 'polypeptide(L)'
;MTTVSAQEEIFNMTDAERIAQLRSVLGIESSSNAICDASLPFSLGDTTCGAENELQTVVIGSRHDVDLPLSIEQSNFYKNIIKRTISGESPEKVIYNLQDYLNNNPENVWEHSWVRFPLSVLNSYARSMLDYDLRCEKSNPHAGRRSDVDRFLFYAQGEEFIRIPVSYLLKLVLADVIGSGAIHPLLEPTAKRMMEHFLNDNTSPEIYSFYTVSLSSEKKNNVGIADETLQRYLLTQLLTLYAYKHFKLDELGQQPLVYFAPHPPIRQRYLNSLVSDSFYRELFMSPCLSGWDKGEEKYQYMILCHQTLSRSHLNTLAKLKEAGIITRNFIVIPNVSNICLANNGTHISIGSLKLSSLLSSADSGMTAALEKYWGDLVIKIVEHFLPLFVGIYSAAPYRFDYRDFHPEQVLGFLPHELDYTHLRMIWRRWKKKAAITICGKPVTPSGFTAFDALLSRLFRLRGDFISDFRLIDYLVSLLSTDQSPALDGRMGNDIRLKKDLAELGIFDAKMSLYLLYKQRQFATMGFSGFEGRYYSLFESLTGDMEPAALLQTLITALAFKYIVNGEVTHSHIPDTPTIESERRQIFFGA
;
A
#
# COMPACT_ATOMS: atom_id res chain seq x y z
N MET A 1 -7.21 11.37 -34.27
CA MET A 1 -8.46 11.76 -33.57
C MET A 1 -8.09 12.19 -32.17
N THR A 2 -8.57 13.34 -31.70
CA THR A 2 -8.35 13.76 -30.31
C THR A 2 -9.00 12.74 -29.38
N THR A 3 -8.45 12.52 -28.19
CA THR A 3 -9.00 11.59 -27.17
C THR A 3 -10.48 11.88 -26.85
N VAL A 4 -10.88 13.15 -26.95
CA VAL A 4 -12.25 13.62 -26.77
C VAL A 4 -13.21 13.07 -27.84
N SER A 5 -12.80 13.04 -29.13
CA SER A 5 -13.70 12.59 -30.20
C SER A 5 -13.98 11.09 -30.14
N ALA A 6 -12.98 10.28 -29.77
CA ALA A 6 -13.14 8.83 -29.64
C ALA A 6 -14.04 8.44 -28.45
N GLN A 7 -13.98 9.20 -27.36
CA GLN A 7 -14.85 8.97 -26.21
C GLN A 7 -16.31 9.34 -26.51
N GLU A 8 -16.56 10.48 -27.15
CA GLU A 8 -17.90 10.89 -27.57
C GLU A 8 -18.55 9.85 -28.48
N GLU A 9 -17.77 9.27 -29.39
CA GLU A 9 -18.23 8.21 -30.30
C GLU A 9 -18.69 6.97 -29.54
N ILE A 10 -17.91 6.48 -28.56
CA ILE A 10 -18.29 5.34 -27.70
C ILE A 10 -19.57 5.64 -26.93
N PHE A 11 -19.72 6.84 -26.36
CA PHE A 11 -20.90 7.18 -25.55
C PHE A 11 -22.16 7.41 -26.38
N ASN A 12 -22.03 7.68 -27.68
CA ASN A 12 -23.15 7.78 -28.62
C ASN A 12 -23.64 6.42 -29.14
N MET A 13 -22.82 5.36 -29.06
CA MET A 13 -23.21 4.00 -29.43
C MET A 13 -24.24 3.40 -28.44
N THR A 14 -25.09 2.51 -28.94
CA THR A 14 -25.88 1.60 -28.11
C THR A 14 -24.99 0.53 -27.47
N ASP A 15 -25.46 -0.11 -26.39
CA ASP A 15 -24.72 -1.21 -25.74
C ASP A 15 -24.41 -2.35 -26.73
N ALA A 16 -25.36 -2.67 -27.63
CA ALA A 16 -25.18 -3.69 -28.66
C ALA A 16 -24.06 -3.33 -29.65
N GLU A 17 -23.98 -2.08 -30.09
CA GLU A 17 -22.92 -1.60 -30.99
C GLU A 17 -21.55 -1.63 -30.31
N ARG A 18 -21.46 -1.21 -29.04
CA ARG A 18 -20.21 -1.29 -28.26
C ARG A 18 -19.71 -2.73 -28.14
N ILE A 19 -20.61 -3.66 -27.80
CA ILE A 19 -20.26 -5.09 -27.67
C ILE A 19 -19.84 -5.67 -29.03
N ALA A 20 -20.54 -5.32 -30.12
CA ALA A 20 -20.17 -5.73 -31.47
C ALA A 20 -18.78 -5.20 -31.85
N GLN A 21 -18.47 -3.95 -31.52
CA GLN A 21 -17.14 -3.37 -31.71
C GLN A 21 -16.08 -4.13 -30.90
N LEU A 22 -16.33 -4.41 -29.61
CA LEU A 22 -15.42 -5.18 -28.76
C LEU A 22 -15.17 -6.58 -29.33
N ARG A 23 -16.22 -7.30 -29.75
CA ARG A 23 -16.11 -8.63 -30.38
C ARG A 23 -15.25 -8.58 -31.63
N SER A 24 -15.48 -7.58 -32.48
CA SER A 24 -14.71 -7.36 -33.70
C SER A 24 -13.22 -7.13 -33.41
N VAL A 25 -12.91 -6.22 -32.49
CA VAL A 25 -11.54 -5.88 -32.07
C VAL A 25 -10.84 -7.09 -31.43
N LEU A 26 -11.55 -7.88 -30.64
CA LEU A 26 -11.02 -9.10 -30.05
C LEU A 26 -10.96 -10.29 -31.03
N GLY A 27 -11.48 -10.16 -32.26
CA GLY A 27 -11.52 -11.25 -33.23
C GLY A 27 -12.39 -12.43 -32.77
N ILE A 28 -13.50 -12.15 -32.07
CA ILE A 28 -14.45 -13.16 -31.59
C ILE A 28 -15.60 -13.28 -32.61
N GLU A 29 -15.65 -14.40 -33.34
CA GLU A 29 -16.69 -14.63 -34.34
C GLU A 29 -18.08 -14.78 -33.69
N SER A 30 -19.10 -14.15 -34.31
CA SER A 30 -20.48 -14.13 -33.79
C SER A 30 -21.30 -15.39 -34.14
N SER A 31 -20.69 -16.37 -34.81
CA SER A 31 -21.37 -17.47 -35.50
C SER A 31 -21.56 -18.76 -34.68
N SER A 32 -20.88 -18.93 -33.54
CA SER A 32 -21.08 -20.07 -32.64
C SER A 32 -21.77 -19.65 -31.35
N ASN A 33 -22.81 -20.37 -30.94
CA ASN A 33 -23.52 -20.19 -29.66
C ASN A 33 -22.65 -20.43 -28.41
N ALA A 34 -21.34 -20.67 -28.58
CA ALA A 34 -20.36 -20.76 -27.53
C ALA A 34 -19.13 -19.96 -27.97
N ILE A 35 -18.86 -18.85 -27.27
CA ILE A 35 -17.58 -18.15 -27.34
C ILE A 35 -16.48 -19.16 -26.98
N CYS A 36 -15.44 -19.24 -27.81
CA CYS A 36 -14.26 -20.03 -27.48
C CYS A 36 -13.54 -19.34 -26.30
N ASP A 37 -13.59 -19.91 -25.11
CA ASP A 37 -12.99 -19.32 -23.89
C ASP A 37 -11.48 -19.04 -24.04
N ALA A 38 -10.80 -19.74 -24.96
CA ALA A 38 -9.38 -19.53 -25.28
C ALA A 38 -9.09 -18.25 -26.09
N SER A 39 -10.10 -17.58 -26.67
CA SER A 39 -9.90 -16.31 -27.39
C SER A 39 -10.14 -15.07 -26.52
N LEU A 40 -10.59 -15.24 -25.29
CA LEU A 40 -10.84 -14.13 -24.36
C LEU A 40 -9.54 -13.58 -23.78
N PRO A 41 -9.47 -12.27 -23.49
CA PRO A 41 -8.43 -11.71 -22.63
C PRO A 41 -8.38 -12.43 -21.28
N PHE A 42 -7.18 -12.55 -20.72
CA PHE A 42 -6.89 -13.24 -19.46
C PHE A 42 -7.20 -14.75 -19.46
N SER A 43 -7.33 -15.36 -20.64
CA SER A 43 -7.39 -16.81 -20.78
C SER A 43 -6.01 -17.46 -20.58
N LEU A 44 -5.98 -18.80 -20.58
CA LEU A 44 -4.74 -19.58 -20.51
C LEU A 44 -3.80 -19.22 -21.67
N GLY A 45 -2.57 -18.86 -21.35
CA GLY A 45 -1.56 -18.42 -22.34
C GLY A 45 -1.61 -16.94 -22.72
N ASP A 46 -2.69 -16.22 -22.38
CA ASP A 46 -2.77 -14.76 -22.57
C ASP A 46 -2.26 -13.98 -21.34
N THR A 47 -2.31 -14.59 -20.16
CA THR A 47 -2.08 -13.89 -18.90
C THR A 47 -0.63 -13.90 -18.46
N THR A 48 -0.11 -12.72 -18.14
CA THR A 48 1.11 -12.53 -17.35
C THR A 48 0.78 -12.08 -15.93
N CYS A 49 1.65 -12.36 -14.97
CA CYS A 49 1.49 -12.00 -13.58
C CYS A 49 2.79 -11.42 -13.00
N GLY A 50 2.66 -10.47 -12.08
CA GLY A 50 3.73 -9.91 -11.26
C GLY A 50 3.18 -9.49 -9.90
N ALA A 51 4.07 -9.28 -8.94
CA ALA A 51 3.69 -8.89 -7.59
C ALA A 51 4.61 -7.80 -7.05
N GLU A 52 4.06 -7.00 -6.15
CA GLU A 52 4.75 -5.99 -5.36
C GLU A 52 4.53 -6.34 -3.90
N ASN A 53 5.61 -6.49 -3.13
CA ASN A 53 5.50 -6.74 -1.70
C ASN A 53 6.03 -5.55 -0.92
N GLU A 54 5.19 -5.06 -0.02
CA GLU A 54 5.59 -4.11 1.02
C GLU A 54 6.13 -4.93 2.21
N LEU A 55 7.39 -4.72 2.57
CA LEU A 55 8.07 -5.45 3.65
C LEU A 55 8.26 -4.56 4.88
N GLN A 56 8.46 -5.17 6.04
CA GLN A 56 8.81 -4.48 7.27
C GLN A 56 10.32 -4.60 7.54
N THR A 57 10.88 -3.58 8.20
CA THR A 57 12.30 -3.59 8.60
C THR A 57 12.46 -3.27 10.07
N VAL A 58 13.46 -3.89 10.70
CA VAL A 58 13.94 -3.50 12.03
C VAL A 58 15.46 -3.47 12.04
N VAL A 59 16.05 -2.73 12.98
CA VAL A 59 17.47 -2.86 13.33
C VAL A 59 17.55 -3.24 14.80
N ILE A 60 18.17 -4.37 15.08
CA ILE A 60 18.44 -4.84 16.44
C ILE A 60 19.79 -4.30 16.89
N GLY A 61 19.85 -3.72 18.09
CA GLY A 61 21.08 -3.19 18.64
C GLY A 61 20.87 -2.28 19.84
N SER A 62 21.96 -2.00 20.55
CA SER A 62 21.93 -1.06 21.68
C SER A 62 21.43 0.31 21.22
N ARG A 63 20.70 1.00 22.09
CA ARG A 63 20.22 2.37 21.84
C ARG A 63 21.34 3.37 21.49
N HIS A 64 22.58 3.06 21.87
CA HIS A 64 23.74 3.92 21.66
C HIS A 64 24.37 3.73 20.28
N ASP A 65 24.00 2.65 19.58
CA ASP A 65 24.58 2.27 18.30
C ASP A 65 23.57 2.46 17.15
N VAL A 66 22.28 2.21 17.44
CA VAL A 66 21.18 2.23 16.46
C VAL A 66 20.68 3.65 16.17
N ASP A 67 20.34 3.91 14.91
CA ASP A 67 20.03 5.24 14.39
C ASP A 67 18.75 5.89 14.96
N LEU A 68 17.64 5.14 15.07
CA LEU A 68 16.36 5.69 15.54
C LEU A 68 16.44 6.31 16.95
N PRO A 69 16.93 5.60 17.99
CA PRO A 69 17.02 6.18 19.33
C PRO A 69 17.97 7.39 19.35
N LEU A 70 19.12 7.32 18.66
CA LEU A 70 20.05 8.43 18.56
C LEU A 70 19.42 9.66 17.87
N SER A 71 18.68 9.44 16.80
CA SER A 71 17.97 10.48 16.06
C SER A 71 16.92 11.17 16.94
N ILE A 72 16.17 10.40 17.75
CA ILE A 72 15.22 10.95 18.71
C ILE A 72 15.95 11.82 19.73
N GLU A 73 16.99 11.31 20.39
CA GLU A 73 17.71 12.04 21.44
C GLU A 73 18.41 13.31 20.95
N GLN A 74 18.97 13.27 19.74
CA GLN A 74 19.71 14.38 19.16
C GLN A 74 18.80 15.45 18.55
N SER A 75 17.52 15.12 18.30
CA SER A 75 16.55 16.01 17.66
C SER A 75 16.27 17.28 18.47
N ASN A 76 15.96 18.36 17.75
CA ASN A 76 15.44 19.58 18.36
C ASN A 76 14.06 19.36 18.99
N PHE A 77 13.27 18.42 18.47
CA PHE A 77 11.99 18.04 19.04
C PHE A 77 12.15 17.57 20.50
N TYR A 78 13.03 16.59 20.73
CA TYR A 78 13.30 16.07 22.08
C TYR A 78 13.86 17.14 23.01
N LYS A 79 14.85 17.91 22.56
CA LYS A 79 15.44 19.03 23.31
C LYS A 79 14.39 20.08 23.70
N ASN A 80 13.44 20.39 22.82
CA ASN A 80 12.38 21.35 23.09
C ASN A 80 11.35 20.83 24.08
N ILE A 81 10.97 19.55 24.01
CA ILE A 81 10.06 18.94 25.00
C ILE A 81 10.69 18.97 26.39
N ILE A 82 11.99 18.65 26.51
CA ILE A 82 12.75 18.76 27.76
C ILE A 82 12.66 20.18 28.33
N LYS A 83 13.01 21.19 27.52
CA LYS A 83 12.96 22.58 27.95
C LYS A 83 11.56 23.01 28.39
N ARG A 84 10.51 22.66 27.63
CA ARG A 84 9.11 23.00 27.95
C ARG A 84 8.62 22.35 29.23
N THR A 85 9.08 21.14 29.54
CA THR A 85 8.69 20.47 30.78
C THR A 85 9.39 21.09 31.98
N ILE A 86 10.69 21.44 31.84
CA ILE A 86 11.44 22.17 32.88
C ILE A 86 10.81 23.54 33.14
N SER A 87 10.29 24.23 32.11
CA SER A 87 9.58 25.51 32.28
C SER A 87 8.14 25.37 32.77
N GLY A 88 7.62 24.14 32.93
CA GLY A 88 6.25 23.87 33.38
C GLY A 88 5.16 24.05 32.30
N GLU A 89 5.53 24.24 31.04
CA GLU A 89 4.61 24.40 29.90
C GLU A 89 4.02 23.08 29.39
N SER A 90 4.65 21.94 29.73
CA SER A 90 4.23 20.61 29.29
C SER A 90 4.16 19.64 30.47
N PRO A 91 3.18 18.71 30.49
CA PRO A 91 3.12 17.67 31.52
C PRO A 91 4.37 16.79 31.54
N GLU A 92 4.89 16.48 32.73
CA GLU A 92 6.07 15.61 32.91
C GLU A 92 5.88 14.22 32.30
N LYS A 93 4.63 13.75 32.26
CA LYS A 93 4.25 12.45 31.67
C LYS A 93 4.71 12.30 30.21
N VAL A 94 4.76 13.38 29.44
CA VAL A 94 5.16 13.32 28.02
C VAL A 94 6.63 12.90 27.89
N ILE A 95 7.51 13.51 28.68
CA ILE A 95 8.93 13.13 28.72
C ILE A 95 9.09 11.73 29.29
N TYR A 96 8.41 11.45 30.40
CA TYR A 96 8.50 10.14 31.04
C TYR A 96 8.17 9.03 30.05
N ASN A 97 7.08 9.14 29.29
CA ASN A 97 6.68 8.14 28.31
C ASN A 97 7.69 8.00 27.16
N LEU A 98 8.30 9.09 26.72
CA LEU A 98 9.32 9.06 25.65
C LEU A 98 10.65 8.48 26.14
N GLN A 99 11.04 8.78 27.37
CA GLN A 99 12.19 8.15 28.03
C GLN A 99 11.93 6.67 28.30
N ASP A 100 10.73 6.32 28.74
CA ASP A 100 10.26 4.94 28.89
C ASP A 100 10.34 4.19 27.57
N TYR A 101 9.87 4.76 26.46
CA TYR A 101 10.04 4.19 25.13
C TYR A 101 11.51 3.89 24.80
N LEU A 102 12.43 4.82 25.09
CA LEU A 102 13.85 4.67 24.79
C LEU A 102 14.58 3.71 25.76
N ASN A 103 14.17 3.66 27.03
CA ASN A 103 14.85 2.90 28.08
C ASN A 103 14.31 1.47 28.23
N ASN A 104 13.00 1.30 28.08
CA ASN A 104 12.30 0.03 28.29
C ASN A 104 12.08 -0.67 26.95
N ASN A 105 13.18 -1.20 26.40
CA ASN A 105 13.21 -2.01 25.18
C ASN A 105 14.12 -3.24 25.38
N PRO A 106 13.68 -4.28 26.12
CA PRO A 106 14.53 -5.41 26.47
C PRO A 106 15.02 -6.21 25.26
N GLU A 107 14.26 -6.21 24.17
CA GLU A 107 14.60 -6.92 22.93
C GLU A 107 15.60 -6.13 22.05
N ASN A 108 15.83 -4.85 22.36
CA ASN A 108 16.69 -3.95 21.59
C ASN A 108 16.31 -3.88 20.09
N VAL A 109 15.03 -4.06 19.78
CA VAL A 109 14.46 -3.98 18.43
C VAL A 109 14.01 -2.55 18.17
N TRP A 110 14.47 -1.96 17.07
CA TRP A 110 14.10 -0.61 16.65
C TRP A 110 13.47 -0.64 15.26
N GLU A 111 12.17 -0.42 15.20
CA GLU A 111 11.39 -0.56 13.98
C GLU A 111 11.67 0.55 12.98
N HIS A 112 11.85 0.19 11.71
CA HIS A 112 12.24 1.08 10.62
C HIS A 112 13.45 1.98 10.89
N SER A 113 14.29 1.64 11.88
CA SER A 113 15.54 2.35 12.10
C SER A 113 16.43 2.26 10.86
N TRP A 114 17.20 3.32 10.63
CA TRP A 114 18.23 3.31 9.60
C TRP A 114 19.46 2.57 10.11
N VAL A 115 20.31 2.16 9.18
CA VAL A 115 21.64 1.61 9.49
C VAL A 115 22.70 2.68 9.28
N ARG A 116 23.80 2.57 10.05
CA ARG A 116 24.91 3.53 10.03
C ARG A 116 26.24 2.79 9.88
N PHE A 117 27.09 3.18 8.94
CA PHE A 117 28.40 2.56 8.75
C PHE A 117 29.40 3.49 8.04
N PRO A 118 30.71 3.24 8.16
CA PRO A 118 31.73 4.02 7.45
C PRO A 118 31.60 3.92 5.93
N LEU A 119 31.76 5.02 5.21
CA LEU A 119 31.79 5.01 3.73
C LEU A 119 32.98 4.24 3.17
N SER A 120 34.04 4.07 3.96
CA SER A 120 35.26 3.34 3.59
C SER A 120 35.04 1.86 3.29
N VAL A 121 33.92 1.27 3.75
CA VAL A 121 33.59 -0.15 3.47
C VAL A 121 33.02 -0.37 2.07
N LEU A 122 32.52 0.68 1.41
CA LEU A 122 31.92 0.58 0.08
C LEU A 122 33.00 0.49 -0.99
N ASN A 123 32.83 -0.42 -1.94
CA ASN A 123 33.69 -0.42 -3.12
C ASN A 123 33.40 0.75 -4.06
N SER A 124 34.24 0.91 -5.09
CA SER A 124 34.15 2.04 -6.03
C SER A 124 32.83 2.08 -6.79
N TYR A 125 32.26 0.93 -7.17
CA TYR A 125 30.98 0.87 -7.88
C TYR A 125 29.80 1.23 -6.97
N ALA A 126 29.73 0.67 -5.76
CA ALA A 126 28.71 1.03 -4.78
C ALA A 126 28.77 2.52 -4.41
N ARG A 127 29.98 3.08 -4.26
CA ARG A 127 30.18 4.51 -4.03
C ARG A 127 29.68 5.35 -5.21
N SER A 128 29.98 4.94 -6.45
CA SER A 128 29.46 5.63 -7.64
C SER A 128 27.92 5.58 -7.73
N MET A 129 27.30 4.48 -7.29
CA MET A 129 25.85 4.33 -7.25
C MET A 129 25.23 5.26 -6.21
N LEU A 130 25.84 5.34 -5.02
CA LEU A 130 25.46 6.30 -3.99
C LEU A 130 25.56 7.76 -4.49
N ASP A 131 26.68 8.13 -5.10
CA ASP A 131 26.86 9.48 -5.66
C ASP A 131 25.86 9.79 -6.78
N TYR A 132 25.44 8.78 -7.56
CA TYR A 132 24.38 8.91 -8.56
C TYR A 132 23.00 9.12 -7.91
N ASP A 133 22.65 8.31 -6.90
CA ASP A 133 21.36 8.40 -6.21
C ASP A 133 21.24 9.64 -5.29
N LEU A 134 22.36 10.26 -4.91
CA LEU A 134 22.41 11.54 -4.18
C LEU A 134 22.33 12.78 -5.08
N ARG A 135 22.13 12.62 -6.39
CA ARG A 135 21.91 13.77 -7.29
C ARG A 135 20.51 14.36 -7.09
N CYS A 136 20.40 15.67 -7.32
CA CYS A 136 19.10 16.35 -7.34
C CYS A 136 18.22 15.85 -8.50
N GLU A 137 18.83 15.72 -9.68
CA GLU A 137 18.23 15.16 -10.89
C GLU A 137 19.21 14.16 -11.50
N LYS A 138 18.82 12.88 -11.58
CA LYS A 138 19.76 11.80 -11.96
C LYS A 138 20.08 11.80 -13.45
N SER A 139 19.11 12.19 -14.26
CA SER A 139 19.21 12.39 -15.71
C SER A 139 20.13 13.56 -16.09
N ASN A 140 20.37 14.51 -15.19
CA ASN A 140 21.20 15.69 -15.40
C ASN A 140 22.44 15.71 -14.49
N PRO A 141 23.62 15.29 -14.98
CA PRO A 141 24.85 15.27 -14.19
C PRO A 141 25.31 16.63 -13.64
N HIS A 142 24.81 17.75 -14.22
CA HIS A 142 25.19 19.11 -13.81
C HIS A 142 24.28 19.70 -12.73
N ALA A 143 23.17 19.03 -12.37
CA ALA A 143 22.23 19.51 -11.36
C ALA A 143 22.77 19.50 -9.92
N GLY A 144 23.95 18.90 -9.71
CA GLY A 144 24.57 18.80 -8.38
C GLY A 144 23.90 17.77 -7.47
N ARG A 145 24.22 17.86 -6.17
CA ARG A 145 23.64 16.99 -5.14
C ARG A 145 22.29 17.53 -4.66
N ARG A 146 21.45 16.63 -4.17
CA ARG A 146 20.19 16.95 -3.48
C ARG A 146 20.42 17.82 -2.25
N SER A 147 19.41 18.60 -1.86
CA SER A 147 19.55 19.61 -0.78
C SER A 147 19.64 19.01 0.62
N ASP A 148 19.13 17.80 0.82
CA ASP A 148 19.09 17.08 2.10
C ASP A 148 20.22 16.04 2.26
N VAL A 149 21.35 16.22 1.56
CA VAL A 149 22.51 15.30 1.60
C VAL A 149 23.06 15.07 3.02
N ASP A 150 23.02 16.10 3.87
CA ASP A 150 23.51 16.05 5.25
C ASP A 150 22.67 15.13 6.15
N ARG A 151 21.49 14.68 5.69
CA ARG A 151 20.72 13.64 6.38
C ARG A 151 21.37 12.28 6.30
N PHE A 152 22.19 12.04 5.28
CA PHE A 152 22.80 10.74 4.98
C PHE A 152 24.27 10.70 5.35
N LEU A 153 25.02 11.74 4.97
CA LEU A 153 26.47 11.78 5.15
C LEU A 153 26.80 12.59 6.40
N PHE A 154 27.61 12.02 7.28
CA PHE A 154 28.05 12.70 8.49
C PHE A 154 29.45 12.22 8.88
N TYR A 155 30.15 13.01 9.70
CA TYR A 155 31.49 12.65 10.17
C TYR A 155 31.41 12.07 11.59
N ALA A 156 32.00 10.90 11.79
CA ALA A 156 32.06 10.24 13.10
C ALA A 156 33.34 9.41 13.23
N GLN A 157 33.86 9.31 14.44
CA GLN A 157 35.05 8.48 14.74
C GLN A 157 36.30 8.78 13.88
N GLY A 158 36.41 10.00 13.34
CA GLY A 158 37.56 10.38 12.50
C GLY A 158 37.44 9.96 11.03
N GLU A 159 36.28 9.46 10.59
CA GLU A 159 36.01 9.16 9.18
C GLU A 159 34.58 9.56 8.75
N GLU A 160 34.34 9.51 7.44
CA GLU A 160 33.04 9.81 6.84
C GLU A 160 32.11 8.59 6.95
N PHE A 161 30.94 8.77 7.53
CA PHE A 161 29.91 7.75 7.71
C PHE A 161 28.70 8.05 6.82
N ILE A 162 27.94 6.99 6.56
CA ILE A 162 26.61 7.07 5.96
C ILE A 162 25.55 6.52 6.90
N ARG A 163 24.37 7.13 6.90
CA ARG A 163 23.12 6.57 7.45
C ARG A 163 22.06 6.46 6.37
N ILE A 164 21.44 5.28 6.23
CA ILE A 164 20.43 5.02 5.19
C ILE A 164 19.34 4.05 5.67
N PRO A 165 18.10 4.18 5.15
CA PRO A 165 17.06 3.19 5.38
C PRO A 165 17.48 1.80 4.87
N VAL A 166 17.00 0.75 5.54
CA VAL A 166 17.26 -0.65 5.14
C VAL A 166 16.76 -0.93 3.70
N SER A 167 15.68 -0.29 3.25
CA SER A 167 15.21 -0.41 1.86
C SER A 167 16.25 0.02 0.83
N TYR A 168 16.99 1.10 1.09
CA TYR A 168 18.08 1.55 0.22
C TYR A 168 19.37 0.72 0.40
N LEU A 169 19.61 0.22 1.62
CA LEU A 169 20.73 -0.68 1.91
C LEU A 169 20.74 -1.89 0.96
N LEU A 170 19.58 -2.50 0.69
CA LEU A 170 19.47 -3.67 -0.20
C LEU A 170 20.01 -3.38 -1.60
N LYS A 171 19.64 -2.23 -2.17
CA LYS A 171 20.17 -1.78 -3.47
C LYS A 171 21.68 -1.56 -3.42
N LEU A 172 22.15 -0.83 -2.40
CA LEU A 172 23.55 -0.48 -2.27
C LEU A 172 24.45 -1.71 -2.08
N VAL A 173 23.95 -2.72 -1.35
CA VAL A 173 24.63 -4.01 -1.19
C VAL A 173 24.70 -4.75 -2.52
N LEU A 174 23.62 -4.79 -3.30
CA LEU A 174 23.66 -5.42 -4.62
C LEU A 174 24.65 -4.72 -5.55
N ALA A 175 24.75 -3.38 -5.49
CA ALA A 175 25.81 -2.64 -6.17
C ALA A 175 27.20 -3.07 -5.67
N ASP A 176 27.41 -3.20 -4.36
CA ASP A 176 28.70 -3.63 -3.82
C ASP A 176 29.07 -5.05 -4.30
N VAL A 177 28.12 -5.99 -4.29
CA VAL A 177 28.36 -7.35 -4.83
C VAL A 177 28.74 -7.31 -6.32
N ILE A 178 28.07 -6.48 -7.14
CA ILE A 178 28.43 -6.28 -8.55
C ILE A 178 29.86 -5.72 -8.69
N GLY A 179 30.20 -4.70 -7.91
CA GLY A 179 31.50 -4.02 -7.95
C GLY A 179 32.66 -4.87 -7.45
N SER A 180 32.40 -5.88 -6.62
CA SER A 180 33.43 -6.77 -6.07
C SER A 180 34.05 -7.70 -7.12
N GLY A 181 33.41 -7.86 -8.28
CA GLY A 181 33.82 -8.84 -9.30
C GLY A 181 33.47 -10.29 -8.96
N ALA A 182 32.71 -10.52 -7.87
CA ALA A 182 32.26 -11.86 -7.48
C ALA A 182 31.18 -12.44 -8.40
N ILE A 183 30.50 -11.59 -9.19
CA ILE A 183 29.45 -12.00 -10.12
C ILE A 183 30.07 -12.41 -11.46
N HIS A 184 29.61 -13.54 -12.01
CA HIS A 184 30.01 -13.97 -13.35
C HIS A 184 29.62 -12.91 -14.40
N PRO A 185 30.49 -12.52 -15.36
CA PRO A 185 30.23 -11.42 -16.29
C PRO A 185 28.90 -11.51 -17.07
N LEU A 186 28.45 -12.72 -17.39
CA LEU A 186 27.16 -12.94 -18.07
C LEU A 186 25.93 -12.59 -17.21
N LEU A 187 26.07 -12.60 -15.88
CA LEU A 187 25.00 -12.27 -14.94
C LEU A 187 25.00 -10.81 -14.54
N GLU A 188 26.08 -10.07 -14.79
CA GLU A 188 26.22 -8.66 -14.42
C GLU A 188 25.08 -7.78 -14.97
N PRO A 189 24.66 -7.89 -16.26
CA PRO A 189 23.53 -7.11 -16.77
C PRO A 189 22.21 -7.44 -16.06
N THR A 190 22.02 -8.71 -15.67
CA THR A 190 20.82 -9.15 -14.95
C THR A 190 20.81 -8.62 -13.52
N ALA A 191 21.94 -8.66 -12.82
CA ALA A 191 22.08 -8.09 -11.49
C ALA A 191 21.84 -6.57 -11.50
N LYS A 192 22.35 -5.86 -12.52
CA LYS A 192 22.09 -4.43 -12.72
C LYS A 192 20.60 -4.14 -12.93
N ARG A 193 19.88 -4.94 -13.71
CA ARG A 193 18.42 -4.80 -13.86
C ARG A 193 17.70 -5.07 -12.55
N MET A 194 18.00 -6.17 -11.86
CA MET A 194 17.38 -6.53 -10.56
C MET A 194 17.53 -5.41 -9.51
N MET A 195 18.66 -4.70 -9.52
CA MET A 195 18.92 -3.56 -8.63
C MET A 195 17.88 -2.43 -8.76
N GLU A 196 17.26 -2.26 -9.92
CA GLU A 196 16.22 -1.24 -10.16
C GLU A 196 14.91 -1.57 -9.43
N HIS A 197 14.70 -2.83 -9.03
CA HIS A 197 13.48 -3.29 -8.37
C HIS A 197 13.46 -3.02 -6.86
N PHE A 198 14.59 -2.61 -6.27
CA PHE A 198 14.67 -2.23 -4.86
C PHE A 198 14.36 -0.74 -4.70
N LEU A 199 13.08 -0.45 -4.46
CA LEU A 199 12.56 0.90 -4.32
C LEU A 199 12.70 1.41 -2.88
N ASN A 200 12.72 2.73 -2.73
CA ASN A 200 12.96 3.41 -1.47
C ASN A 200 12.03 4.63 -1.28
N ASP A 201 10.80 4.59 -1.76
CA ASP A 201 9.88 5.74 -1.68
C ASP A 201 8.93 5.74 -0.49
N ASN A 202 8.62 4.58 0.11
CA ASN A 202 7.77 4.50 1.29
C ASN A 202 8.58 4.21 2.58
N THR A 203 7.94 4.30 3.75
CA THR A 203 8.52 3.91 5.05
C THR A 203 8.99 2.45 5.04
N SER A 204 8.21 1.59 4.41
CA SER A 204 8.49 0.18 4.19
C SER A 204 9.27 -0.02 2.89
N PRO A 205 10.23 -0.98 2.82
CA PRO A 205 10.76 -1.43 1.53
C PRO A 205 9.63 -1.93 0.62
N GLU A 206 9.61 -1.40 -0.59
CA GLU A 206 8.74 -1.85 -1.67
C GLU A 206 9.61 -2.54 -2.72
N ILE A 207 9.29 -3.79 -3.02
CA ILE A 207 10.04 -4.58 -4.00
C ILE A 207 9.04 -5.25 -4.94
N TYR A 208 9.13 -4.92 -6.22
CA TYR A 208 8.31 -5.54 -7.26
C TYR A 208 9.05 -6.67 -7.99
N SER A 209 8.30 -7.56 -8.63
CA SER A 209 8.82 -8.75 -9.30
C SER A 209 9.99 -8.45 -10.24
N PHE A 210 11.04 -9.27 -10.18
CA PHE A 210 12.22 -9.16 -11.05
C PHE A 210 11.91 -9.49 -12.51
N TYR A 211 10.88 -10.29 -12.74
CA TYR A 211 10.37 -10.63 -14.06
C TYR A 211 8.88 -11.01 -13.96
N THR A 212 8.18 -10.89 -15.07
CA THR A 212 6.79 -11.35 -15.16
C THR A 212 6.75 -12.86 -15.41
N VAL A 213 5.79 -13.53 -14.79
CA VAL A 213 5.54 -14.96 -15.01
C VAL A 213 4.35 -15.15 -15.94
N SER A 214 4.36 -16.20 -16.77
CA SER A 214 3.22 -16.57 -17.59
C SER A 214 2.37 -17.62 -16.89
N LEU A 215 1.06 -17.42 -16.86
CA LEU A 215 0.11 -18.43 -16.38
C LEU A 215 -0.20 -19.41 -17.52
N SER A 216 0.61 -20.47 -17.63
CA SER A 216 0.39 -21.57 -18.60
C SER A 216 0.08 -22.90 -17.89
N SER A 217 -0.74 -23.74 -18.53
CA SER A 217 -1.14 -25.05 -18.00
C SER A 217 -0.01 -26.09 -18.03
N GLU A 218 1.04 -25.88 -18.82
CA GLU A 218 2.18 -26.78 -18.93
C GLU A 218 3.18 -26.54 -17.79
N LYS A 219 2.89 -27.13 -16.62
CA LYS A 219 3.74 -27.16 -15.42
C LYS A 219 5.12 -27.84 -15.59
N LYS A 220 5.60 -28.10 -16.81
CA LYS A 220 6.78 -28.95 -16.98
C LYS A 220 8.08 -28.29 -16.51
N ASN A 221 8.18 -26.95 -16.44
CA ASN A 221 9.36 -26.22 -15.93
C ASN A 221 9.08 -24.75 -15.49
N ASN A 222 7.83 -24.32 -15.35
CA ASN A 222 7.52 -22.90 -15.17
C ASN A 222 7.48 -22.48 -13.69
N VAL A 223 8.32 -21.49 -13.37
CA VAL A 223 8.31 -20.72 -12.13
C VAL A 223 7.00 -19.94 -12.03
N GLY A 224 6.21 -20.18 -10.99
CA GLY A 224 4.97 -19.44 -10.70
C GLY A 224 5.24 -18.09 -10.00
N ILE A 225 4.18 -17.32 -9.75
CA ILE A 225 4.31 -16.03 -9.03
C ILE A 225 4.82 -16.21 -7.60
N ALA A 226 4.44 -17.31 -6.96
CA ALA A 226 4.92 -17.70 -5.63
C ALA A 226 6.43 -17.99 -5.65
N ASP A 227 6.91 -18.72 -6.66
CA ASP A 227 8.33 -19.05 -6.80
C ASP A 227 9.18 -17.80 -7.06
N GLU A 228 8.72 -16.89 -7.92
CA GLU A 228 9.40 -15.60 -8.14
C GLU A 228 9.48 -14.80 -6.84
N THR A 229 8.37 -14.72 -6.10
CA THR A 229 8.30 -14.00 -4.82
C THR A 229 9.25 -14.62 -3.79
N LEU A 230 9.33 -15.95 -3.72
CA LEU A 230 10.25 -16.67 -2.85
C LEU A 230 11.72 -16.43 -3.24
N GLN A 231 12.05 -16.45 -4.53
CA GLN A 231 13.40 -16.15 -5.02
C GLN A 231 13.82 -14.73 -4.68
N ARG A 232 12.92 -13.76 -4.89
CA ARG A 232 13.13 -12.35 -4.56
C ARG A 232 13.29 -12.13 -3.05
N TYR A 233 12.47 -12.81 -2.24
CA TYR A 233 12.60 -12.75 -0.79
C TYR A 233 13.90 -13.40 -0.30
N LEU A 234 14.30 -14.55 -0.85
CA LEU A 234 15.57 -15.19 -0.54
C LEU A 234 16.75 -14.27 -0.87
N LEU A 235 16.75 -13.63 -2.06
CA LEU A 235 17.78 -12.67 -2.41
C LEU A 235 17.81 -11.50 -1.41
N THR A 236 16.65 -11.00 -1.00
CA THR A 236 16.54 -9.93 0.01
C THR A 236 17.19 -10.34 1.35
N GLN A 237 16.97 -11.59 1.80
CA GLN A 237 17.61 -12.11 3.02
C GLN A 237 19.13 -12.24 2.85
N LEU A 238 19.60 -12.74 1.70
CA LEU A 238 21.03 -12.87 1.41
C LEU A 238 21.75 -11.52 1.35
N LEU A 239 21.13 -10.51 0.73
CA LEU A 239 21.65 -9.14 0.71
C LEU A 239 21.70 -8.54 2.12
N THR A 240 20.69 -8.80 2.95
CA THR A 240 20.68 -8.35 4.36
C THR A 240 21.82 -8.99 5.16
N LEU A 241 22.04 -10.30 4.99
CA LEU A 241 23.15 -11.01 5.63
C LEU A 241 24.52 -10.56 5.13
N TYR A 242 24.65 -10.26 3.83
CA TYR A 242 25.86 -9.69 3.27
C TYR A 242 26.16 -8.34 3.91
N ALA A 243 25.15 -7.45 3.99
CA ALA A 243 25.30 -6.14 4.62
C ALA A 243 25.75 -6.26 6.08
N TYR A 244 25.12 -7.18 6.82
CA TYR A 244 25.42 -7.42 8.23
C TYR A 244 26.91 -7.69 8.48
N LYS A 245 27.56 -8.43 7.58
CA LYS A 245 29.00 -8.78 7.68
C LYS A 245 29.92 -7.81 6.94
N HIS A 246 29.67 -7.59 5.65
CA HIS A 246 30.60 -6.85 4.80
C HIS A 246 30.60 -5.35 5.09
N PHE A 247 29.46 -4.78 5.49
CA PHE A 247 29.38 -3.37 5.89
C PHE A 247 29.67 -3.19 7.39
N LYS A 248 30.18 -4.24 8.06
CA LYS A 248 30.59 -4.24 9.47
C LYS A 248 29.49 -3.82 10.44
N LEU A 249 28.24 -4.06 10.10
CA LEU A 249 27.11 -3.68 10.96
C LEU A 249 27.16 -4.47 12.27
N ASP A 250 27.63 -5.72 12.24
CA ASP A 250 27.84 -6.54 13.43
C ASP A 250 28.90 -5.96 14.38
N GLU A 251 30.03 -5.51 13.85
CA GLU A 251 31.08 -4.81 14.61
C GLU A 251 30.56 -3.48 15.21
N LEU A 252 29.61 -2.84 14.52
CA LEU A 252 28.96 -1.59 14.95
C LEU A 252 27.70 -1.82 15.80
N GLY A 253 27.43 -3.05 16.25
CA GLY A 253 26.30 -3.35 17.14
C GLY A 253 24.91 -3.26 16.49
N GLN A 254 24.82 -3.33 15.17
CA GLN A 254 23.58 -3.23 14.39
C GLN A 254 23.29 -4.52 13.61
N GLN A 255 22.08 -5.05 13.75
CA GLN A 255 21.60 -6.20 12.98
C GLN A 255 20.29 -5.83 12.26
N PRO A 256 20.34 -5.50 10.96
CA PRO A 256 19.12 -5.25 10.19
C PRO A 256 18.38 -6.56 9.90
N LEU A 257 17.05 -6.52 9.93
CA LEU A 257 16.16 -7.60 9.51
C LEU A 257 15.09 -7.06 8.56
N VAL A 258 14.68 -7.89 7.60
CA VAL A 258 13.58 -7.61 6.66
C VAL A 258 12.59 -8.77 6.72
N TYR A 259 11.29 -8.49 6.85
CA TYR A 259 10.28 -9.53 7.06
C TYR A 259 8.90 -9.12 6.54
N PHE A 260 8.02 -10.10 6.37
CA PHE A 260 6.61 -9.85 6.07
C PHE A 260 5.84 -9.56 7.36
N ALA A 261 5.12 -8.45 7.40
CA ALA A 261 4.11 -8.18 8.41
C ALA A 261 3.10 -7.16 7.88
N PRO A 262 1.78 -7.39 8.05
CA PRO A 262 0.75 -6.54 7.47
C PRO A 262 0.42 -5.31 8.33
N HIS A 263 0.98 -5.23 9.54
CA HIS A 263 0.65 -4.23 10.53
C HIS A 263 1.90 -3.47 10.98
N PRO A 264 1.77 -2.14 11.19
CA PRO A 264 2.76 -1.36 11.89
C PRO A 264 3.02 -1.96 13.28
N PRO A 265 4.28 -2.22 13.64
CA PRO A 265 4.68 -2.73 14.94
C PRO A 265 4.12 -1.91 16.12
N ILE A 266 3.80 -2.59 17.23
CA ILE A 266 3.13 -1.99 18.39
C ILE A 266 3.94 -0.82 18.97
N ARG A 267 5.27 -0.96 19.07
CA ARG A 267 6.14 0.10 19.60
C ARG A 267 6.19 1.32 18.67
N GLN A 268 6.13 1.13 17.35
CA GLN A 268 5.98 2.24 16.41
C GLN A 268 4.64 2.96 16.59
N ARG A 269 3.54 2.22 16.80
CA ARG A 269 2.23 2.82 17.15
C ARG A 269 2.32 3.63 18.44
N TYR A 270 3.02 3.11 19.44
CA TYR A 270 3.23 3.80 20.72
C TYR A 270 4.06 5.06 20.51
N LEU A 271 5.19 5.02 19.81
CA LEU A 271 6.00 6.21 19.51
C LEU A 271 5.19 7.27 18.76
N ASN A 272 4.38 6.87 17.77
CA ASN A 272 3.49 7.77 17.06
C ASN A 272 2.53 8.55 17.99
N SER A 273 2.09 7.93 19.09
CA SER A 273 1.25 8.60 20.10
C SER A 273 2.00 9.61 20.98
N LEU A 274 3.33 9.58 20.97
CA LEU A 274 4.20 10.42 21.80
C LEU A 274 4.81 11.60 21.02
N VAL A 275 4.85 11.52 19.69
CA VAL A 275 5.50 12.51 18.84
C VAL A 275 4.52 13.32 18.01
N SER A 276 4.98 14.47 17.49
CA SER A 276 4.18 15.23 16.53
C SER A 276 4.18 14.54 15.16
N ASP A 277 3.12 14.77 14.39
CA ASP A 277 2.95 14.23 13.05
C ASP A 277 4.10 14.60 12.08
N SER A 278 4.65 15.80 12.21
CA SER A 278 5.83 16.20 11.42
C SER A 278 7.11 15.50 11.85
N PHE A 279 7.29 15.26 13.15
CA PHE A 279 8.48 14.55 13.64
C PHE A 279 8.40 13.05 13.32
N TYR A 280 7.22 12.43 13.41
CA TYR A 280 7.01 11.06 12.94
C TYR A 280 7.46 10.90 11.48
N ARG A 281 7.06 11.82 10.60
CA ARG A 281 7.49 11.81 9.21
C ARG A 281 9.01 11.93 9.06
N GLU A 282 9.63 12.82 9.81
CA GLU A 282 11.09 13.01 9.77
C GLU A 282 11.85 11.71 10.11
N LEU A 283 11.32 10.93 11.06
CA LEU A 283 11.91 9.66 11.50
C LEU A 283 11.69 8.52 10.49
N PHE A 284 10.46 8.38 9.97
CA PHE A 284 10.05 7.16 9.28
C PHE A 284 9.84 7.29 7.77
N MET A 285 9.66 8.50 7.25
CA MET A 285 9.49 8.66 5.81
C MET A 285 10.81 8.49 5.08
N SER A 286 10.84 7.55 4.15
CA SER A 286 12.01 7.32 3.33
C SER A 286 12.26 8.52 2.40
N PRO A 287 13.51 8.99 2.27
CA PRO A 287 13.84 10.16 1.47
C PRO A 287 14.00 9.87 -0.04
N CYS A 288 13.51 8.73 -0.53
CA CYS A 288 13.34 8.43 -1.95
C CYS A 288 14.67 8.44 -2.74
N LEU A 289 15.70 7.73 -2.25
CA LEU A 289 17.01 7.66 -2.89
C LEU A 289 17.03 6.81 -4.17
N SER A 290 16.36 5.66 -4.16
CA SER A 290 16.31 4.73 -5.30
C SER A 290 14.94 4.78 -5.97
N GLY A 291 14.88 4.70 -7.32
CA GLY A 291 13.67 4.46 -8.13
C GLY A 291 13.07 5.67 -8.85
N TRP A 292 13.52 6.90 -8.52
CA TRP A 292 12.99 8.14 -9.08
C TRP A 292 14.11 9.03 -9.60
N ASP A 293 13.87 9.74 -10.70
CA ASP A 293 14.84 10.69 -11.28
C ASP A 293 15.04 11.92 -10.37
N LYS A 294 13.94 12.39 -9.76
CA LYS A 294 13.91 13.50 -8.81
C LYS A 294 13.41 13.03 -7.44
N GLY A 295 14.33 12.50 -6.64
CA GLY A 295 14.00 11.90 -5.33
C GLY A 295 13.33 12.87 -4.36
N GLU A 296 13.76 14.13 -4.34
CA GLU A 296 13.20 15.16 -3.44
C GLU A 296 11.73 15.48 -3.76
N GLU A 297 11.37 15.55 -5.04
CA GLU A 297 9.97 15.76 -5.46
C GLU A 297 9.08 14.59 -5.03
N LYS A 298 9.56 13.35 -5.19
CA LYS A 298 8.86 12.15 -4.71
C LYS A 298 8.74 12.12 -3.18
N TYR A 299 9.79 12.53 -2.45
CA TYR A 299 9.74 12.65 -1.00
C TYR A 299 8.65 13.65 -0.54
N GLN A 300 8.55 14.80 -1.20
CA GLN A 300 7.47 15.77 -0.93
C GLN A 300 6.08 15.20 -1.26
N TYR A 301 5.96 14.44 -2.35
CA TYR A 301 4.72 13.73 -2.68
C TYR A 301 4.32 12.73 -1.58
N MET A 302 5.27 12.00 -1.02
CA MET A 302 4.97 11.06 0.07
C MET A 302 4.56 11.81 1.34
N ILE A 303 5.17 12.97 1.64
CA ILE A 303 4.76 13.82 2.78
C ILE A 303 3.30 14.24 2.60
N LEU A 304 2.92 14.65 1.39
CA LEU A 304 1.55 15.00 1.05
C LEU A 304 0.59 13.81 1.26
N CYS A 305 0.98 12.59 0.85
CA CYS A 305 0.18 11.39 1.06
C CYS A 305 -0.10 11.17 2.55
N HIS A 306 0.94 11.24 3.38
CA HIS A 306 0.81 11.07 4.83
C HIS A 306 -0.08 12.16 5.46
N GLN A 307 0.12 13.42 5.08
CA GLN A 307 -0.69 14.54 5.59
C GLN A 307 -2.17 14.39 5.22
N THR A 308 -2.43 13.95 3.99
CA THR A 308 -3.79 13.72 3.50
C THR A 308 -4.46 12.61 4.29
N LEU A 309 -3.78 11.49 4.53
CA LEU A 309 -4.32 10.37 5.31
C LEU A 309 -4.58 10.74 6.78
N SER A 310 -3.65 11.46 7.42
CA SER A 310 -3.84 12.01 8.77
C SER A 310 -5.09 12.92 8.86
N ARG A 311 -5.24 13.85 7.91
CA ARG A 311 -6.40 14.76 7.84
C ARG A 311 -7.70 14.03 7.52
N SER A 312 -7.65 13.09 6.57
CA SER A 312 -8.81 12.32 6.14
C SER A 312 -9.38 11.51 7.31
N HIS A 313 -8.51 10.86 8.10
CA HIS A 313 -8.92 10.12 9.29
C HIS A 313 -9.63 11.03 10.31
N LEU A 314 -9.12 12.24 10.57
CA LEU A 314 -9.82 13.20 11.44
C LEU A 314 -11.19 13.63 10.88
N ASN A 315 -11.30 13.80 9.56
CA ASN A 315 -12.54 14.17 8.89
C ASN A 315 -13.61 13.05 8.91
N THR A 316 -13.24 11.81 9.26
CA THR A 316 -14.22 10.73 9.44
C THR A 316 -15.21 11.02 10.58
N LEU A 317 -14.81 11.81 11.59
CA LEU A 317 -15.63 12.13 12.76
C LEU A 317 -16.94 12.84 12.39
N ALA A 318 -16.88 13.74 11.40
CA ALA A 318 -18.07 14.45 10.90
C ALA A 318 -19.07 13.47 10.30
N LYS A 319 -18.60 12.57 9.43
CA LYS A 319 -19.44 11.54 8.80
C LYS A 319 -19.99 10.53 9.81
N LEU A 320 -19.21 10.15 10.82
CA LEU A 320 -19.70 9.29 11.92
C LEU A 320 -20.80 9.95 12.75
N LYS A 321 -20.74 11.27 12.94
CA LYS A 321 -21.77 12.05 13.64
C LYS A 321 -23.04 12.17 12.80
N GLU A 322 -22.91 12.51 11.52
CA GLU A 322 -24.03 12.58 10.56
C GLU A 322 -24.71 11.23 10.36
N ALA A 323 -23.93 10.13 10.37
CA ALA A 323 -24.44 8.77 10.35
C ALA A 323 -25.19 8.39 11.65
N GLY A 324 -25.19 9.23 12.68
CA GLY A 324 -25.77 8.90 13.99
C GLY A 324 -25.06 7.74 14.70
N ILE A 325 -23.80 7.45 14.33
CA ILE A 325 -22.96 6.45 14.99
C ILE A 325 -22.38 7.06 16.28
N ILE A 326 -21.81 8.26 16.15
CA ILE A 326 -21.44 9.09 17.29
C ILE A 326 -22.65 9.92 17.67
N THR A 327 -23.23 9.61 18.83
CA THR A 327 -24.43 10.28 19.36
C THR A 327 -24.13 11.23 20.52
N ARG A 328 -22.88 11.27 20.98
CA ARG A 328 -22.43 12.04 22.15
C ARG A 328 -21.35 13.03 21.75
N ASN A 329 -21.22 14.10 22.52
CA ASN A 329 -20.15 15.09 22.33
C ASN A 329 -18.83 14.68 22.99
N PHE A 330 -18.83 13.64 23.83
CA PHE A 330 -17.61 13.07 24.39
C PHE A 330 -17.12 11.95 23.48
N ILE A 331 -15.97 12.15 22.86
CA ILE A 331 -15.32 11.24 21.92
C ILE A 331 -13.82 11.15 22.24
N VAL A 332 -13.19 10.03 21.89
CA VAL A 332 -11.73 9.91 21.93
C VAL A 332 -11.18 10.47 20.62
N ILE A 333 -10.54 11.64 20.68
CA ILE A 333 -9.95 12.23 19.47
C ILE A 333 -8.86 11.28 18.94
N PRO A 334 -8.94 10.85 17.66
CA PRO A 334 -7.89 10.05 17.05
C PRO A 334 -6.55 10.78 17.09
N ASN A 335 -5.45 10.03 17.05
CA ASN A 335 -4.15 10.68 16.93
C ASN A 335 -4.09 11.51 15.64
N VAL A 336 -3.53 12.70 15.74
CA VAL A 336 -3.34 13.62 14.60
C VAL A 336 -2.33 13.06 13.61
N SER A 337 -1.44 12.17 14.06
CA SER A 337 -0.54 11.44 13.18
C SER A 337 -1.02 10.02 12.92
N ASN A 338 -1.10 9.65 11.65
CA ASN A 338 -1.54 8.34 11.20
C ASN A 338 -0.36 7.51 10.68
N ILE A 339 -0.32 6.22 11.03
CA ILE A 339 0.74 5.27 10.66
C ILE A 339 0.37 4.38 9.47
N CYS A 340 -0.79 4.61 8.84
CA CYS A 340 -1.37 3.72 7.86
C CYS A 340 -0.53 3.50 6.58
N LEU A 341 0.43 4.38 6.27
CA LEU A 341 1.39 4.13 5.18
C LEU A 341 2.41 3.02 5.49
N ALA A 342 2.48 2.57 6.75
CA ALA A 342 3.22 1.37 7.15
C ALA A 342 2.31 0.11 7.24
N ASN A 343 1.04 0.20 6.82
CA ASN A 343 0.18 -0.97 6.64
C ASN A 343 0.52 -1.69 5.33
N ASN A 344 1.43 -2.63 5.45
CA ASN A 344 1.97 -3.33 4.30
C ASN A 344 1.01 -4.38 3.75
N GLY A 345 0.94 -4.48 2.43
CA GLY A 345 0.26 -5.57 1.74
C GLY A 345 1.07 -6.14 0.59
N THR A 346 0.38 -6.96 -0.20
CA THR A 346 0.89 -7.45 -1.47
C THR A 346 -0.03 -6.98 -2.58
N HIS A 347 0.53 -6.39 -3.63
CA HIS A 347 -0.22 -6.07 -4.84
C HIS A 347 0.07 -7.13 -5.90
N ILE A 348 -0.97 -7.72 -6.48
CA ILE A 348 -0.83 -8.70 -7.56
C ILE A 348 -1.36 -8.08 -8.85
N SER A 349 -0.45 -7.87 -9.79
CA SER A 349 -0.76 -7.34 -11.11
C SER A 349 -0.84 -8.47 -12.14
N ILE A 350 -1.91 -8.48 -12.93
CA ILE A 350 -2.09 -9.36 -14.08
C ILE A 350 -2.16 -8.53 -15.36
N GLY A 351 -1.52 -9.01 -16.43
CA GLY A 351 -1.52 -8.38 -17.76
C GLY A 351 -2.07 -9.32 -18.83
N SER A 352 -2.70 -8.76 -19.85
CA SER A 352 -3.14 -9.49 -21.04
C SER A 352 -2.21 -9.20 -22.20
N LEU A 353 -1.58 -10.24 -22.77
CA LEU A 353 -0.73 -10.13 -23.94
C LEU A 353 -1.51 -9.65 -25.16
N LYS A 354 -2.74 -10.17 -25.35
CA LYS A 354 -3.64 -9.82 -26.44
C LYS A 354 -4.08 -8.37 -26.36
N LEU A 355 -4.58 -7.90 -25.22
CA LEU A 355 -5.01 -6.50 -25.08
C LEU A 355 -3.82 -5.54 -25.25
N SER A 356 -2.67 -5.89 -24.69
CA SER A 356 -1.44 -5.10 -24.85
C SER A 356 -0.99 -5.06 -26.30
N SER A 357 -1.05 -6.18 -27.02
CA SER A 357 -0.73 -6.24 -28.45
C SER A 357 -1.70 -5.40 -29.30
N LEU A 358 -3.00 -5.48 -29.03
CA LEU A 358 -3.99 -4.67 -29.73
C LEU A 358 -3.74 -3.17 -29.51
N LEU A 359 -3.50 -2.73 -28.26
CA LEU A 359 -3.23 -1.33 -27.95
C LEU A 359 -1.87 -0.84 -28.47
N SER A 360 -0.92 -1.74 -28.69
CA SER A 360 0.36 -1.40 -29.33
C SER A 360 0.24 -1.14 -30.84
N SER A 361 -0.81 -1.67 -31.48
CA SER A 361 -1.05 -1.53 -32.92
C SER A 361 -2.13 -0.49 -33.20
N ALA A 362 -1.77 0.57 -33.93
CA ALA A 362 -2.69 1.67 -34.26
C ALA A 362 -3.89 1.23 -35.11
N ASP A 363 -3.77 0.11 -35.85
CA ASP A 363 -4.78 -0.39 -36.79
C ASP A 363 -5.74 -1.41 -36.15
N SER A 364 -5.56 -1.77 -34.88
CA SER A 364 -6.36 -2.80 -34.21
C SER A 364 -7.80 -2.37 -33.91
N GLY A 365 -8.08 -1.07 -33.92
CA GLY A 365 -9.35 -0.49 -33.46
C GLY A 365 -9.49 -0.43 -31.92
N MET A 366 -8.54 -0.97 -31.15
CA MET A 366 -8.54 -0.86 -29.69
C MET A 366 -7.94 0.50 -29.28
N THR A 367 -8.75 1.35 -28.65
CA THR A 367 -8.33 2.68 -28.20
C THR A 367 -8.21 2.77 -26.68
N ALA A 368 -7.50 3.76 -26.17
CA ALA A 368 -7.44 4.04 -24.73
C ALA A 368 -8.83 4.31 -24.11
N ALA A 369 -9.76 4.89 -24.88
CA ALA A 369 -11.12 5.11 -24.43
C ALA A 369 -11.92 3.79 -24.31
N LEU A 370 -11.73 2.85 -25.24
CA LEU A 370 -12.30 1.49 -25.13
C LEU A 370 -11.67 0.70 -23.98
N GLU A 371 -10.34 0.80 -23.82
CA GLU A 371 -9.63 0.20 -22.67
C GLU A 371 -10.23 0.69 -21.36
N LYS A 372 -10.40 2.00 -21.19
CA LYS A 372 -11.00 2.59 -19.99
C LYS A 372 -12.46 2.16 -19.78
N TYR A 373 -13.28 2.22 -20.82
CA TYR A 373 -14.70 1.87 -20.74
C TYR A 373 -14.88 0.43 -20.25
N TRP A 374 -14.26 -0.54 -20.93
CA TRP A 374 -14.40 -1.94 -20.54
C TRP A 374 -13.64 -2.28 -19.25
N GLY A 375 -12.52 -1.61 -18.99
CA GLY A 375 -11.76 -1.77 -17.76
C GLY A 375 -12.56 -1.43 -16.51
N ASP A 376 -13.28 -0.31 -16.53
CA ASP A 376 -14.13 0.08 -15.42
C ASP A 376 -15.28 -0.92 -15.20
N LEU A 377 -15.89 -1.43 -16.28
CA LEU A 377 -16.92 -2.46 -16.17
C LEU A 377 -16.37 -3.77 -15.58
N VAL A 378 -15.17 -4.17 -15.98
CA VAL A 378 -14.49 -5.34 -15.39
C VAL A 378 -14.30 -5.14 -13.89
N ILE A 379 -13.82 -3.97 -13.45
CA ILE A 379 -13.66 -3.67 -12.02
C ILE A 379 -14.99 -3.80 -11.28
N LYS A 380 -16.09 -3.23 -11.81
CA LYS A 380 -17.42 -3.35 -11.21
C LYS A 380 -17.87 -4.80 -11.03
N ILE A 381 -17.62 -5.66 -12.03
CA ILE A 381 -17.96 -7.08 -11.95
C ILE A 381 -17.10 -7.76 -10.88
N VAL A 382 -15.78 -7.53 -10.89
CA VAL A 382 -14.82 -8.11 -9.95
C VAL A 382 -15.15 -7.76 -8.50
N GLU A 383 -15.60 -6.52 -8.23
CA GLU A 383 -15.99 -6.07 -6.87
C GLU A 383 -17.00 -7.02 -6.18
N HIS A 384 -17.90 -7.66 -6.92
CA HIS A 384 -18.89 -8.60 -6.37
C HIS A 384 -18.27 -9.91 -5.85
N PHE A 385 -17.09 -10.27 -6.37
CA PHE A 385 -16.37 -11.50 -6.02
C PHE A 385 -15.25 -11.26 -5.02
N LEU A 386 -14.92 -10.01 -4.69
CA LEU A 386 -13.87 -9.69 -3.71
C LEU A 386 -14.05 -10.35 -2.33
N PRO A 387 -15.28 -10.59 -1.82
CA PRO A 387 -15.46 -11.34 -0.57
C PRO A 387 -14.88 -12.77 -0.59
N LEU A 388 -14.60 -13.35 -1.76
CA LEU A 388 -13.95 -14.66 -1.88
C LEU A 388 -12.47 -14.65 -1.50
N PHE A 389 -11.85 -13.49 -1.36
CA PHE A 389 -10.41 -13.39 -1.07
C PHE A 389 -10.11 -13.13 0.41
N VAL A 390 -10.94 -12.31 1.07
CA VAL A 390 -10.72 -11.86 2.44
C VAL A 390 -10.83 -13.03 3.41
N GLY A 391 -9.76 -13.26 4.18
CA GLY A 391 -9.73 -14.34 5.18
C GLY A 391 -9.64 -15.75 4.61
N ILE A 392 -9.61 -15.91 3.27
CA ILE A 392 -9.41 -17.21 2.60
C ILE A 392 -7.94 -17.38 2.20
N TYR A 393 -7.39 -16.40 1.46
CA TYR A 393 -6.01 -16.49 0.97
C TYR A 393 -5.06 -15.54 1.69
N SER A 394 -5.54 -14.35 2.03
CA SER A 394 -4.76 -13.38 2.79
C SER A 394 -5.59 -12.80 3.93
N ALA A 395 -4.91 -12.48 5.02
CA ALA A 395 -5.52 -11.89 6.19
C ALA A 395 -4.54 -10.97 6.92
N ALA A 396 -5.07 -10.14 7.80
CA ALA A 396 -4.31 -9.29 8.70
C ALA A 396 -4.99 -9.32 10.08
N PRO A 397 -4.90 -10.47 10.78
CA PRO A 397 -5.72 -10.73 11.95
C PRO A 397 -5.38 -9.76 13.08
N TYR A 398 -6.41 -9.09 13.63
CA TYR A 398 -6.23 -8.14 14.73
C TYR A 398 -7.34 -8.27 15.76
N ARG A 399 -6.98 -8.06 17.03
CA ARG A 399 -7.92 -8.12 18.14
C ARG A 399 -8.05 -6.74 18.79
N PHE A 400 -9.28 -6.26 18.87
CA PHE A 400 -9.62 -5.10 19.69
C PHE A 400 -10.04 -5.55 21.08
N ASP A 401 -9.45 -4.93 22.11
CA ASP A 401 -10.00 -5.00 23.46
C ASP A 401 -11.33 -4.22 23.51
N TYR A 402 -12.17 -4.50 24.51
CA TYR A 402 -13.36 -3.70 24.74
C TYR A 402 -13.01 -2.22 24.87
N ARG A 403 -11.94 -1.90 25.59
CA ARG A 403 -11.52 -0.51 25.90
C ARG A 403 -11.14 0.29 24.65
N ASP A 404 -10.71 -0.40 23.60
CA ASP A 404 -10.31 0.23 22.34
C ASP A 404 -11.48 0.26 21.33
N PHE A 405 -12.66 -0.28 21.71
CA PHE A 405 -13.82 -0.44 20.82
C PHE A 405 -14.63 0.85 20.62
N HIS A 406 -13.92 1.94 20.37
CA HIS A 406 -14.44 3.27 20.07
C HIS A 406 -14.79 3.39 18.58
N PRO A 407 -16.02 3.76 18.18
CA PRO A 407 -16.37 3.89 16.76
C PRO A 407 -15.45 4.87 16.02
N GLU A 408 -15.00 5.93 16.69
CA GLU A 408 -14.05 6.92 16.18
C GLU A 408 -12.62 6.39 15.95
N GLN A 409 -12.31 5.18 16.42
CA GLN A 409 -11.03 4.51 16.21
C GLN A 409 -11.19 3.24 15.37
N VAL A 410 -12.11 2.34 15.74
CA VAL A 410 -12.21 1.01 15.13
C VAL A 410 -12.87 1.00 13.76
N LEU A 411 -13.60 2.05 13.38
CA LEU A 411 -14.13 2.16 12.01
C LEU A 411 -13.10 2.72 11.03
N GLY A 412 -11.95 3.21 11.52
CA GLY A 412 -10.83 3.67 10.69
C GLY A 412 -11.28 4.55 9.53
N PHE A 413 -10.96 4.13 8.30
CA PHE A 413 -11.31 4.85 7.09
C PHE A 413 -12.67 4.50 6.47
N LEU A 414 -13.38 3.49 6.98
CA LEU A 414 -14.70 3.07 6.45
C LEU A 414 -15.69 4.22 6.23
N PRO A 415 -15.72 5.29 7.05
CA PRO A 415 -16.59 6.42 6.77
C PRO A 415 -16.36 7.04 5.39
N HIS A 416 -15.16 7.02 4.83
CA HIS A 416 -14.88 7.57 3.49
C HIS A 416 -15.02 6.53 2.36
N GLU A 417 -15.26 5.28 2.70
CA GLU A 417 -15.33 4.15 1.76
C GLU A 417 -16.75 3.58 1.60
N LEU A 418 -17.64 3.92 2.54
CA LEU A 418 -19.03 3.47 2.56
C LEU A 418 -20.03 4.62 2.71
N ASP A 419 -21.22 4.40 2.16
CA ASP A 419 -22.37 5.26 2.37
C ASP A 419 -22.89 5.13 3.83
N TYR A 420 -23.60 6.17 4.30
CA TYR A 420 -24.21 6.22 5.63
C TYR A 420 -25.09 5.01 5.95
N THR A 421 -25.77 4.44 4.97
CA THR A 421 -26.65 3.28 5.16
C THR A 421 -25.84 2.04 5.52
N HIS A 422 -24.86 1.69 4.70
CA HIS A 422 -24.03 0.50 4.90
C HIS A 422 -23.08 0.65 6.09
N LEU A 423 -22.53 1.84 6.32
CA LEU A 423 -21.71 2.14 7.50
C LEU A 423 -22.47 1.88 8.81
N ARG A 424 -23.73 2.34 8.91
CA ARG A 424 -24.60 2.03 10.06
C ARG A 424 -24.91 0.54 10.18
N MET A 425 -25.12 -0.15 9.06
CA MET A 425 -25.39 -1.58 9.04
C MET A 425 -24.20 -2.38 9.57
N ILE A 426 -22.98 -2.11 9.08
CA ILE A 426 -21.75 -2.72 9.55
C ILE A 426 -21.58 -2.45 11.05
N TRP A 427 -21.66 -1.20 11.48
CA TRP A 427 -21.48 -0.86 12.89
C TRP A 427 -22.48 -1.57 13.80
N ARG A 428 -23.77 -1.63 13.41
CA ARG A 428 -24.80 -2.34 14.17
C ARG A 428 -24.51 -3.84 14.25
N ARG A 429 -24.10 -4.48 13.14
CA ARG A 429 -23.76 -5.90 13.09
C ARG A 429 -22.50 -6.20 13.91
N TRP A 430 -21.49 -5.34 13.82
CA TRP A 430 -20.23 -5.51 14.53
C TRP A 430 -20.42 -5.43 16.05
N LYS A 431 -21.18 -4.45 16.55
CA LYS A 431 -21.54 -4.38 17.99
C LYS A 431 -22.22 -5.66 18.50
N LYS A 432 -23.03 -6.31 17.65
CA LYS A 432 -23.67 -7.59 17.98
C LYS A 432 -22.67 -8.74 17.98
N LYS A 433 -21.79 -8.82 16.97
CA LYS A 433 -20.71 -9.82 16.87
C LYS A 433 -19.75 -9.73 18.06
N ALA A 434 -19.33 -8.53 18.43
CA ALA A 434 -18.42 -8.24 19.52
C ALA A 434 -18.96 -8.60 20.93
N ALA A 435 -20.25 -8.95 21.04
CA ALA A 435 -20.92 -9.29 22.29
C ALA A 435 -20.73 -8.24 23.41
N ILE A 436 -20.60 -6.96 23.05
CA ILE A 436 -20.37 -5.84 23.99
C ILE A 436 -21.67 -5.34 24.64
N THR A 437 -22.50 -6.26 25.14
CA THR A 437 -23.84 -5.94 25.66
C THR A 437 -23.92 -6.01 27.17
N ILE A 438 -24.57 -5.02 27.78
CA ILE A 438 -24.96 -5.02 29.20
C ILE A 438 -26.49 -5.02 29.24
N CYS A 439 -27.09 -6.00 29.93
CA CYS A 439 -28.55 -6.16 30.03
C CYS A 439 -29.26 -6.14 28.66
N GLY A 440 -28.65 -6.77 27.64
CA GLY A 440 -29.19 -6.84 26.28
C GLY A 440 -29.04 -5.58 25.42
N LYS A 441 -28.42 -4.51 25.95
CA LYS A 441 -28.14 -3.28 25.18
C LYS A 441 -26.65 -3.18 24.86
N PRO A 442 -26.26 -2.86 23.61
CA PRO A 442 -24.86 -2.66 23.28
C PRO A 442 -24.32 -1.41 23.99
N VAL A 443 -23.19 -1.55 24.67
CA VAL A 443 -22.53 -0.47 25.40
C VAL A 443 -21.11 -0.32 24.88
N THR A 444 -20.88 0.74 24.10
CA THR A 444 -19.53 1.12 23.68
C THR A 444 -18.79 1.80 24.83
N PRO A 445 -17.45 1.78 24.85
CA PRO A 445 -16.66 2.47 25.85
C PRO A 445 -17.00 3.95 25.93
N SER A 446 -16.80 4.52 27.11
CA SER A 446 -17.03 5.93 27.37
C SER A 446 -15.86 6.81 26.95
N GLY A 447 -14.63 6.28 26.95
CA GLY A 447 -13.38 7.02 26.76
C GLY A 447 -12.71 7.41 28.07
N PHE A 448 -13.37 7.17 29.21
CA PHE A 448 -12.76 7.30 30.52
C PHE A 448 -12.17 5.95 30.96
N THR A 449 -10.85 5.81 30.76
CA THR A 449 -10.11 4.55 30.87
C THR A 449 -10.36 3.76 32.16
N ALA A 450 -10.44 4.44 33.31
CA ALA A 450 -10.69 3.78 34.60
C ALA A 450 -12.11 3.18 34.70
N PHE A 451 -13.11 3.88 34.16
CA PHE A 451 -14.49 3.39 34.14
C PHE A 451 -14.67 2.27 33.12
N ASP A 452 -14.07 2.40 31.93
CA ASP A 452 -14.15 1.37 30.91
C ASP A 452 -13.43 0.08 31.36
N ALA A 453 -12.33 0.19 32.12
CA ALA A 453 -11.66 -0.94 32.76
C ALA A 453 -12.55 -1.62 33.82
N LEU A 454 -13.24 -0.84 34.64
CA LEU A 454 -14.18 -1.36 35.63
C LEU A 454 -15.35 -2.09 34.95
N LEU A 455 -15.97 -1.48 33.93
CA LEU A 455 -17.07 -2.07 33.17
C LEU A 455 -16.65 -3.35 32.46
N SER A 456 -15.51 -3.34 31.77
CA SER A 456 -14.96 -4.52 31.10
C SER A 456 -14.79 -5.68 32.08
N ARG A 457 -14.25 -5.43 33.27
CA ARG A 457 -14.06 -6.46 34.30
C ARG A 457 -15.38 -6.95 34.90
N LEU A 458 -16.31 -6.04 35.20
CA LEU A 458 -17.58 -6.36 35.85
C LEU A 458 -18.50 -7.17 34.93
N PHE A 459 -18.56 -6.81 33.64
CA PHE A 459 -19.44 -7.44 32.65
C PHE A 459 -18.72 -8.39 31.68
N ARG A 460 -17.42 -8.64 31.89
CA ARG A 460 -16.56 -9.53 31.07
C ARG A 460 -16.57 -9.17 29.58
N LEU A 461 -16.57 -7.87 29.28
CA LEU A 461 -16.55 -7.37 27.91
C LEU A 461 -15.13 -7.47 27.35
N ARG A 462 -14.94 -8.27 26.29
CA ARG A 462 -13.61 -8.62 25.74
C ARG A 462 -13.26 -7.96 24.41
N GLY A 463 -14.18 -7.23 23.80
CA GLY A 463 -14.05 -6.73 22.43
C GLY A 463 -14.24 -7.83 21.37
N ASP A 464 -13.60 -7.69 20.21
CA ASP A 464 -13.79 -8.57 19.05
C ASP A 464 -12.49 -8.78 18.26
N PHE A 465 -12.54 -9.76 17.36
CA PHE A 465 -11.48 -10.04 16.39
C PHE A 465 -11.95 -9.73 14.97
N ILE A 466 -11.07 -9.08 14.20
CA ILE A 466 -11.24 -8.84 12.77
C ILE A 466 -10.27 -9.74 11.99
N SER A 467 -10.79 -10.34 10.92
CA SER A 467 -10.09 -11.19 9.97
C SER A 467 -8.94 -10.44 9.30
N ASP A 468 -9.23 -9.24 8.81
CA ASP A 468 -8.27 -8.38 8.12
C ASP A 468 -8.42 -6.91 8.54
N PHE A 469 -7.54 -6.48 9.45
CA PHE A 469 -7.51 -5.11 9.95
C PHE A 469 -6.93 -4.10 8.95
N ARG A 470 -6.09 -4.53 8.01
CA ARG A 470 -5.50 -3.62 7.02
C ARG A 470 -6.58 -2.96 6.16
N LEU A 471 -7.66 -3.68 5.88
CA LEU A 471 -8.79 -3.19 5.08
C LEU A 471 -9.58 -2.06 5.74
N ILE A 472 -9.40 -1.82 7.05
CA ILE A 472 -10.07 -0.73 7.77
C ILE A 472 -9.10 0.35 8.27
N ASP A 473 -7.84 -0.02 8.51
CA ASP A 473 -6.78 0.86 9.04
C ASP A 473 -6.06 1.65 7.93
N TYR A 474 -6.40 1.43 6.67
CA TYR A 474 -5.86 2.12 5.51
C TYR A 474 -6.96 2.41 4.49
N LEU A 475 -6.80 3.48 3.68
CA LEU A 475 -7.68 3.71 2.55
C LEU A 475 -7.42 2.66 1.47
N VAL A 476 -8.41 1.80 1.22
CA VAL A 476 -8.37 0.76 0.19
C VAL A 476 -9.31 1.07 -0.96
N SER A 477 -10.43 1.77 -0.73
CA SER A 477 -11.40 2.11 -1.78
C SER A 477 -12.24 3.33 -1.46
N LEU A 478 -11.91 4.47 -2.06
CA LEU A 478 -12.68 5.69 -1.87
C LEU A 478 -14.08 5.58 -2.49
N LEU A 479 -15.07 6.11 -1.78
CA LEU A 479 -16.44 6.18 -2.28
C LEU A 479 -16.58 7.30 -3.32
N SER A 480 -17.31 7.03 -4.39
CA SER A 480 -17.74 8.06 -5.35
C SER A 480 -18.61 9.16 -4.72
N THR A 481 -18.71 10.29 -5.41
CA THR A 481 -19.72 11.32 -5.15
C THR A 481 -20.90 11.15 -6.11
N ASP A 482 -22.05 11.77 -5.81
CA ASP A 482 -23.22 11.69 -6.69
C ASP A 482 -22.97 12.27 -8.09
N GLN A 483 -21.99 13.16 -8.24
CA GLN A 483 -21.65 13.80 -9.53
C GLN A 483 -20.44 13.16 -10.21
N SER A 484 -19.55 12.52 -9.44
CA SER A 484 -18.30 11.96 -9.95
C SER A 484 -18.15 10.48 -9.56
N PRO A 485 -18.75 9.57 -10.36
CA PRO A 485 -18.46 8.15 -10.33
C PRO A 485 -16.96 7.80 -10.42
N ALA A 486 -16.55 6.74 -9.73
CA ALA A 486 -15.21 6.19 -9.84
C ALA A 486 -15.01 5.32 -11.10
N LEU A 487 -16.09 4.69 -11.61
CA LEU A 487 -16.03 3.60 -12.60
C LEU A 487 -17.08 3.79 -13.75
N ASP A 488 -17.36 5.03 -14.15
CA ASP A 488 -18.32 5.32 -15.24
C ASP A 488 -17.84 5.00 -16.66
N GLY A 489 -16.61 4.48 -16.83
CA GLY A 489 -16.02 4.19 -18.15
C GLY A 489 -15.60 5.44 -18.92
N ARG A 490 -15.69 6.64 -18.33
CA ARG A 490 -15.27 7.90 -18.96
C ARG A 490 -13.80 8.18 -18.64
N MET A 491 -13.08 8.75 -19.60
CA MET A 491 -11.72 9.25 -19.36
C MET A 491 -11.74 10.33 -18.28
N GLY A 492 -10.71 10.32 -17.42
CA GLY A 492 -10.52 11.29 -16.34
C GLY A 492 -11.59 11.26 -15.25
N ASN A 493 -12.30 10.14 -15.07
CA ASN A 493 -13.25 9.98 -13.97
C ASN A 493 -12.59 10.04 -12.59
N ASP A 494 -11.40 9.46 -12.48
CA ASP A 494 -10.51 9.58 -11.34
C ASP A 494 -10.17 11.05 -11.02
N ILE A 495 -9.89 11.87 -12.04
CA ILE A 495 -9.57 13.30 -11.86
C ILE A 495 -10.78 14.06 -11.30
N ARG A 496 -11.98 13.82 -11.84
CA ARG A 496 -13.22 14.44 -11.37
C ARG A 496 -13.53 14.07 -9.92
N LEU A 497 -13.50 12.77 -9.61
CA LEU A 497 -13.74 12.29 -8.26
C LEU A 497 -12.71 12.84 -7.26
N LYS A 498 -11.42 12.81 -7.62
CA LYS A 498 -10.37 13.37 -6.75
C LYS A 498 -10.55 14.85 -6.47
N LYS A 499 -11.05 15.63 -7.44
CA LYS A 499 -11.37 17.04 -7.23
C LYS A 499 -12.49 17.21 -6.22
N ASP A 500 -13.60 16.49 -6.39
CA ASP A 500 -14.73 16.56 -5.46
C ASP A 500 -14.32 16.13 -4.04
N LEU A 501 -13.56 15.04 -3.90
CA LEU A 501 -13.06 14.57 -2.61
C LEU A 501 -12.09 15.55 -1.95
N ALA A 502 -11.33 16.31 -2.74
CA ALA A 502 -10.48 17.37 -2.22
C ALA A 502 -11.28 18.57 -1.71
N GLU A 503 -12.37 18.95 -2.39
CA GLU A 503 -13.31 19.98 -1.94
C GLU A 503 -14.01 19.58 -0.63
N LEU A 504 -14.30 18.29 -0.44
CA LEU A 504 -14.80 17.73 0.82
C LEU A 504 -13.73 17.58 1.92
N GLY A 505 -12.46 17.87 1.60
CA GLY A 505 -11.32 17.70 2.52
C GLY A 505 -10.98 16.25 2.84
N ILE A 506 -11.46 15.28 2.06
CA ILE A 506 -11.26 13.84 2.26
C ILE A 506 -9.95 13.37 1.62
N PHE A 507 -9.57 13.96 0.48
CA PHE A 507 -8.45 13.49 -0.34
C PHE A 507 -7.65 14.65 -0.97
N ASP A 508 -6.53 14.36 -1.62
CA ASP A 508 -5.76 15.33 -2.40
C ASP A 508 -5.71 14.95 -3.88
N ALA A 509 -5.94 15.92 -4.77
CA ALA A 509 -6.03 15.68 -6.20
C ALA A 509 -4.72 15.17 -6.84
N LYS A 510 -3.57 15.43 -6.22
CA LYS A 510 -2.27 14.96 -6.70
C LYS A 510 -2.05 13.48 -6.42
N MET A 511 -2.73 12.90 -5.42
CA MET A 511 -2.57 11.50 -5.06
C MET A 511 -3.19 10.57 -6.10
N SER A 512 -2.71 9.31 -6.13
CA SER A 512 -3.35 8.25 -6.90
C SER A 512 -4.62 7.77 -6.19
N LEU A 513 -5.73 7.61 -6.93
CA LEU A 513 -6.99 7.16 -6.34
C LEU A 513 -6.85 5.72 -5.80
N TYR A 514 -7.38 5.51 -4.60
CA TYR A 514 -7.44 4.20 -3.95
C TYR A 514 -8.63 3.39 -4.46
N LEU A 515 -8.35 2.20 -4.98
CA LEU A 515 -9.31 1.21 -5.46
C LEU A 515 -8.83 -0.19 -5.08
N LEU A 516 -9.75 -1.08 -4.72
CA LEU A 516 -9.45 -2.49 -4.42
C LEU A 516 -8.85 -3.19 -5.64
N TYR A 517 -9.43 -2.94 -6.81
CA TYR A 517 -8.98 -3.47 -8.09
C TYR A 517 -8.75 -2.31 -9.05
N LYS A 518 -7.52 -2.15 -9.51
CA LYS A 518 -7.10 -0.98 -10.28
C LYS A 518 -6.69 -1.37 -11.69
N GLN A 519 -7.22 -0.68 -12.68
CA GLN A 519 -6.79 -0.87 -14.05
C GLN A 519 -5.35 -0.36 -14.26
N ARG A 520 -4.52 -1.20 -14.87
CA ARG A 520 -3.19 -0.85 -15.38
C ARG A 520 -3.35 -0.54 -16.86
N GLN A 521 -3.42 0.75 -17.20
CA GLN A 521 -3.66 1.21 -18.57
C GLN A 521 -2.37 1.16 -19.41
N PHE A 522 -2.49 0.74 -20.66
CA PHE A 522 -1.36 0.59 -21.57
C PHE A 522 -0.56 1.88 -21.74
N ALA A 523 -1.24 3.01 -21.90
CA ALA A 523 -0.59 4.31 -22.11
C ALA A 523 0.32 4.74 -20.94
N THR A 524 0.05 4.27 -19.73
CA THR A 524 0.83 4.61 -18.52
C THR A 524 1.84 3.53 -18.16
N MET A 525 1.44 2.26 -18.27
CA MET A 525 2.20 1.13 -17.74
C MET A 525 3.00 0.39 -18.82
N GLY A 526 2.71 0.61 -20.11
CA GLY A 526 3.26 -0.18 -21.23
C GLY A 526 2.59 -1.54 -21.43
N PHE A 527 1.57 -1.88 -20.62
CA PHE A 527 0.74 -3.08 -20.76
C PHE A 527 -0.68 -2.79 -20.31
N SER A 528 -1.64 -3.57 -20.81
CA SER A 528 -3.04 -3.53 -20.38
C SER A 528 -3.34 -4.65 -19.39
N GLY A 529 -3.87 -4.30 -18.23
CA GLY A 529 -4.00 -5.22 -17.12
C GLY A 529 -4.79 -4.68 -15.95
N PHE A 530 -4.73 -5.40 -14.83
CA PHE A 530 -5.36 -5.03 -13.58
C PHE A 530 -4.48 -5.41 -12.39
N GLU A 531 -4.67 -4.71 -11.28
CA GLU A 531 -3.95 -4.94 -10.04
C GLU A 531 -4.92 -5.09 -8.87
N GLY A 532 -4.80 -6.21 -8.15
CA GLY A 532 -5.44 -6.42 -6.86
C GLY A 532 -4.60 -5.81 -5.75
N ARG A 533 -5.18 -4.83 -5.04
CA ARG A 533 -4.54 -4.10 -3.92
C ARG A 533 -5.05 -4.51 -2.54
N TYR A 534 -5.94 -5.50 -2.50
CA TYR A 534 -6.62 -5.95 -1.29
C TYR A 534 -5.91 -7.09 -0.54
N TYR A 535 -4.81 -7.64 -1.05
CA TYR A 535 -4.09 -8.68 -0.33
C TYR A 535 -3.26 -8.09 0.80
N SER A 536 -3.45 -8.65 1.99
CA SER A 536 -2.68 -8.30 3.17
C SER A 536 -1.47 -9.23 3.29
N LEU A 537 -1.44 -10.12 4.30
CA LEU A 537 -0.40 -11.14 4.45
C LEU A 537 -0.93 -12.50 4.00
N PHE A 538 -0.14 -13.21 3.20
CA PHE A 538 -0.36 -14.63 2.89
C PHE A 538 0.27 -15.51 3.98
N GLU A 539 -0.45 -16.53 4.45
CA GLU A 539 0.12 -17.53 5.38
C GLU A 539 1.20 -18.36 4.68
N SER A 540 0.91 -18.82 3.45
CA SER A 540 1.83 -19.53 2.59
C SER A 540 1.89 -18.90 1.20
N LEU A 541 3.08 -18.52 0.72
CA LEU A 541 3.24 -18.02 -0.64
C LEU A 541 2.87 -19.09 -1.69
N THR A 542 3.28 -20.34 -1.49
CA THR A 542 2.95 -21.43 -2.42
C THR A 542 1.52 -21.95 -2.23
N GLY A 543 1.02 -21.94 -1.00
CA GLY A 543 -0.30 -22.45 -0.66
C GLY A 543 -1.44 -21.48 -1.00
N ASP A 544 -1.21 -20.18 -0.83
CA ASP A 544 -2.28 -19.18 -0.87
C ASP A 544 -2.10 -18.13 -1.96
N MET A 545 -0.88 -17.62 -2.17
CA MET A 545 -0.64 -16.54 -3.15
C MET A 545 -0.85 -17.00 -4.60
N GLU A 546 -0.38 -18.20 -4.96
CA GLU A 546 -0.57 -18.74 -6.32
C GLU A 546 -2.06 -19.01 -6.62
N PRO A 547 -2.83 -19.70 -5.74
CA PRO A 547 -4.27 -19.82 -5.93
C PRO A 547 -5.03 -18.49 -5.93
N ALA A 548 -4.63 -17.52 -5.12
CA ALA A 548 -5.22 -16.18 -5.14
C ALA A 548 -5.03 -15.49 -6.49
N ALA A 549 -3.80 -15.52 -7.04
CA ALA A 549 -3.52 -14.98 -8.37
C ALA A 549 -4.36 -15.68 -9.45
N LEU A 550 -4.49 -17.01 -9.39
CA LEU A 550 -5.32 -17.79 -10.30
C LEU A 550 -6.80 -17.42 -10.20
N LEU A 551 -7.34 -17.24 -8.98
CA LEU A 551 -8.72 -16.83 -8.79
C LEU A 551 -8.97 -15.41 -9.31
N GLN A 552 -8.04 -14.48 -9.08
CA GLN A 552 -8.10 -13.13 -9.64
C GLN A 552 -8.13 -13.15 -11.17
N THR A 553 -7.26 -13.95 -11.81
CA THR A 553 -7.27 -14.15 -13.26
C THR A 553 -8.58 -14.76 -13.74
N LEU A 554 -9.08 -15.80 -13.07
CA LEU A 554 -10.33 -16.48 -13.41
C LEU A 554 -11.53 -15.53 -13.37
N ILE A 555 -11.66 -14.73 -12.31
CA ILE A 555 -12.75 -13.75 -12.16
C ILE A 555 -12.61 -12.65 -13.23
N THR A 556 -11.39 -12.22 -13.55
CA THR A 556 -11.16 -11.22 -14.59
C THR A 556 -11.55 -11.75 -15.97
N ALA A 557 -11.17 -12.98 -16.31
CA ALA A 557 -11.57 -13.64 -17.55
C ALA A 557 -13.10 -13.84 -17.62
N LEU A 558 -13.71 -14.23 -16.49
CA LEU A 558 -15.17 -14.35 -16.37
C LEU A 558 -15.88 -13.00 -16.61
N ALA A 559 -15.34 -11.89 -16.09
CA ALA A 559 -15.87 -10.57 -16.34
C ALA A 559 -15.86 -10.22 -17.84
N PHE A 560 -14.76 -10.50 -18.54
CA PHE A 560 -14.71 -10.35 -20.00
C PHE A 560 -15.73 -11.24 -20.71
N LYS A 561 -15.94 -12.48 -20.24
CA LYS A 561 -16.94 -13.38 -20.81
C LYS A 561 -18.35 -12.80 -20.70
N TYR A 562 -18.75 -12.30 -19.53
CA TYR A 562 -20.06 -11.66 -19.33
C TYR A 562 -20.25 -10.42 -20.20
N ILE A 563 -19.20 -9.60 -20.33
CA ILE A 563 -19.21 -8.40 -21.16
C ILE A 563 -19.37 -8.76 -22.63
N VAL A 564 -18.54 -9.66 -23.14
CA VAL A 564 -18.55 -10.04 -24.55
C VAL A 564 -19.86 -10.76 -24.90
N ASN A 565 -20.47 -11.53 -24.00
CA ASN A 565 -21.80 -12.11 -24.20
C ASN A 565 -22.93 -11.07 -24.19
N GLY A 566 -22.69 -9.87 -23.66
CA GLY A 566 -23.72 -8.85 -23.45
C GLY A 566 -24.64 -9.15 -22.27
N GLU A 567 -24.20 -10.03 -21.35
CA GLU A 567 -24.94 -10.37 -20.13
C GLU A 567 -24.86 -9.24 -19.09
N VAL A 568 -23.76 -8.47 -19.10
CA VAL A 568 -23.54 -7.37 -18.16
C VAL A 568 -22.99 -6.16 -18.91
N THR A 569 -23.54 -4.99 -18.61
CA THR A 569 -23.15 -3.67 -19.15
C THR A 569 -23.12 -2.64 -18.01
N HIS A 570 -22.61 -1.42 -18.26
CA HIS A 570 -22.58 -0.38 -17.22
C HIS A 570 -23.96 -0.05 -16.63
N SER A 571 -25.05 -0.21 -17.39
CA SER A 571 -26.41 0.06 -16.91
C SER A 571 -26.90 -0.96 -15.89
N HIS A 572 -26.37 -2.19 -15.93
CA HIS A 572 -26.69 -3.26 -14.97
C HIS A 572 -26.04 -3.03 -13.60
N ILE A 573 -24.93 -2.29 -13.54
CA ILE A 573 -24.22 -1.96 -12.29
C ILE A 573 -24.03 -0.43 -12.21
N PRO A 574 -25.06 0.32 -11.77
CA PRO A 574 -25.01 1.77 -11.74
C PRO A 574 -23.95 2.32 -10.76
N ASP A 575 -23.53 3.55 -11.02
CA ASP A 575 -22.40 4.22 -10.35
C ASP A 575 -22.79 5.10 -9.14
N THR A 576 -23.99 4.92 -8.59
CA THR A 576 -24.38 5.71 -7.42
C THR A 576 -23.54 5.31 -6.19
N PRO A 577 -23.21 6.24 -5.28
CA PRO A 577 -22.45 5.92 -4.07
C PRO A 577 -23.12 4.83 -3.22
N THR A 578 -24.45 4.78 -3.19
CA THR A 578 -25.19 3.74 -2.46
C THR A 578 -24.95 2.36 -3.05
N ILE A 579 -25.04 2.21 -4.37
CA ILE A 579 -24.84 0.92 -5.06
C ILE A 579 -23.36 0.49 -4.99
N GLU A 580 -22.42 1.43 -5.13
CA GLU A 580 -21.00 1.17 -4.90
C GLU A 580 -20.73 0.65 -3.49
N SER A 581 -21.32 1.30 -2.49
CA SER A 581 -21.22 0.89 -1.11
C SER A 581 -21.89 -0.45 -0.83
N GLU A 582 -23.00 -0.78 -1.50
CA GLU A 582 -23.69 -2.07 -1.38
C GLU A 582 -22.79 -3.24 -1.81
N ARG A 583 -22.11 -3.09 -2.96
CA ARG A 583 -21.17 -4.09 -3.47
C ARG A 583 -19.99 -4.30 -2.52
N ARG A 584 -19.43 -3.21 -1.98
CA ARG A 584 -18.20 -3.24 -1.17
C ARG A 584 -18.43 -3.58 0.30
N GLN A 585 -19.61 -3.34 0.88
CA GLN A 585 -19.82 -3.56 2.33
C GLN A 585 -19.60 -5.01 2.76
N ILE A 586 -19.82 -5.99 1.87
CA ILE A 586 -19.62 -7.41 2.18
C ILE A 586 -18.12 -7.70 2.32
N PHE A 587 -17.30 -7.08 1.45
CA PHE A 587 -15.84 -7.20 1.52
C PHE A 587 -15.29 -6.67 2.85
N PHE A 588 -15.76 -5.51 3.31
CA PHE A 588 -15.37 -4.95 4.62
C PHE A 588 -15.97 -5.69 5.83
N GLY A 589 -17.05 -6.44 5.62
CA GLY A 589 -17.75 -7.17 6.67
C GLY A 589 -17.35 -8.64 6.82
N ALA A 590 -16.45 -9.14 5.96
CA ALA A 590 -16.06 -10.54 5.83
C ALA A 590 -15.26 -11.09 7.03
#